data_AF-A0A2X3F4R8-F1
#
_entry.id   AF-A0A2X3F4R8-F1
#
_cell.length_a   1.000
_cell.length_b   1.000
_cell.length_c   1.000
_cell.angle_alpha   90.00
_cell.angle_beta   90.00
_cell.angle_gamma   90.00
#
_symmetry.space_group_name_H-M   'P 1'
#
loop_
_entity.id
_entity.type
_entity.pdbx_description
1 polymer ?
#
loop_
_entity_poly.entity_id
_entity_poly.type
_entity_poly.pdbx_seq_one_letter_code
_entity_poly.pdbx_strand_id
1 'polypeptide(L)' 'MPPLLIAATTPDAPGFAALRIESLEQHFNMLRRLAENWQSGKNRFNAPGETLLAPSSTTSW' A
#
# COMPACT_ATOMS: atom_id res chain seq x y z
N MET A 1 -5.30 22.79 -6.13
CA MET A 1 -4.78 21.43 -5.92
C MET A 1 -5.78 20.45 -6.53
N PRO A 2 -5.35 19.47 -7.32
CA PRO A 2 -6.26 18.42 -7.79
C PRO A 2 -6.84 17.64 -6.60
N PRO A 3 -8.06 17.11 -6.71
CA PRO A 3 -8.67 16.32 -5.65
C PRO A 3 -7.84 15.05 -5.41
N LEU A 4 -7.58 14.76 -4.13
CA LEU A 4 -6.96 13.49 -3.72
C LEU A 4 -8.00 12.39 -3.84
N LEU A 5 -7.77 11.43 -4.74
CA LEU A 5 -8.59 10.23 -4.84
C LEU A 5 -8.02 9.15 -3.91
N ILE A 6 -8.92 8.44 -3.23
CA ILE A 6 -8.58 7.32 -2.33
C ILE A 6 -9.33 6.10 -2.86
N ALA A 7 -8.60 5.01 -3.09
CA ALA A 7 -9.16 3.78 -3.62
C ALA A 7 -8.67 2.55 -2.85
N ALA A 8 -9.44 1.46 -2.94
CA ALA A 8 -9.02 0.17 -2.42
C ALA A 8 -7.74 -0.31 -3.10
N THR A 9 -6.81 -0.85 -2.32
CA THR A 9 -5.53 -1.35 -2.81
C THR A 9 -5.10 -2.60 -2.05
N THR A 10 -4.08 -3.26 -2.58
CA THR A 10 -3.38 -4.36 -1.90
C THR A 10 -1.87 -4.20 -2.15
N PRO A 11 -1.01 -4.81 -1.32
CA PRO A 11 0.43 -4.90 -1.60
C PRO A 11 0.79 -5.59 -2.93
N ASP A 12 -0.17 -6.29 -3.55
CA ASP A 12 -0.01 -6.92 -4.88
C ASP A 12 -0.33 -5.93 -6.04
N ALA A 13 -0.79 -4.72 -5.73
CA ALA A 13 -1.12 -3.71 -6.72
C ALA A 13 0.13 -3.19 -7.46
N PRO A 14 0.00 -2.84 -8.76
CA PRO A 14 1.08 -2.21 -9.52
C PRO A 14 1.62 -0.96 -8.82
N GLY A 15 2.94 -0.80 -8.78
CA GLY A 15 3.63 0.34 -8.18
C GLY A 15 3.95 0.20 -6.68
N PHE A 16 3.31 -0.71 -5.95
CA PHE A 16 3.59 -0.93 -4.52
C PHE A 16 5.05 -1.37 -4.28
N ALA A 17 5.59 -2.22 -5.14
CA ALA A 17 6.97 -2.70 -5.02
C ALA A 17 8.01 -1.57 -5.16
N ALA A 18 7.83 -0.67 -6.14
CA ALA A 18 8.70 0.49 -6.33
C ALA A 18 8.61 1.45 -5.14
N LEU A 19 7.38 1.76 -4.70
CA LEU A 19 7.13 2.61 -3.53
C LEU A 19 7.74 2.02 -2.24
N ARG A 20 7.70 0.70 -2.06
CA ARG A 20 8.33 0.01 -0.92
C ARG A 20 9.85 0.18 -0.94
N ILE A 21 10.49 0.10 -2.11
CA ILE A 21 11.93 0.29 -2.25
C ILE A 21 12.30 1.73 -1.88
N GLU A 22 11.64 2.72 -2.48
CA GLU A 22 11.87 4.14 -2.17
C GLU A 22 11.64 4.46 -0.68
N SER A 23 10.58 3.89 -0.09
CA SER A 23 10.30 4.00 1.35
C SER A 23 11.43 3.46 2.20
N LEU A 24 12.04 2.33 1.81
CA LEU A 24 13.14 1.72 2.55
C LEU A 24 14.45 2.49 2.41
N GLU A 25 14.73 3.02 1.23
CA GLU A 25 15.86 3.92 0.98
C GLU A 25 15.76 5.19 1.84
N GLN A 26 14.53 5.67 2.07
CA GLN A 26 14.24 6.79 2.97
C GLN A 26 14.10 6.37 4.45
N HIS A 27 14.46 5.12 4.79
CA HIS A 27 14.40 4.55 6.15
C HIS A 27 13.00 4.48 6.78
N PHE A 28 11.93 4.54 5.98
CA PHE A 28 10.56 4.32 6.43
C PHE A 28 10.20 2.83 6.45
N ASN A 29 9.58 2.38 7.54
CA ASN A 29 9.32 0.96 7.79
C ASN A 29 7.88 0.50 7.56
N MET A 30 6.94 1.43 7.31
CA MET A 30 5.52 1.10 7.24
C MET A 30 5.18 0.13 6.10
N LEU A 31 5.65 0.39 4.88
CA LEU A 31 5.36 -0.44 3.71
C LEU A 31 6.01 -1.82 3.80
N ARG A 32 7.19 -1.91 4.41
CA ARG A 32 7.83 -3.18 4.74
C ARG A 32 6.96 -4.02 5.68
N ARG A 33 6.55 -3.45 6.81
CA ARG A 33 5.70 -4.16 7.79
C ARG A 33 4.35 -4.55 7.20
N LEU A 34 3.76 -3.68 6.37
CA LEU A 34 2.52 -3.97 5.67
C LEU A 34 2.68 -5.19 4.75
N ALA A 35 3.73 -5.23 3.93
CA ALA A 35 4.02 -6.36 3.04
C ALA A 35 4.29 -7.67 3.81
N GLU A 36 5.08 -7.61 4.88
CA GLU A 36 5.38 -8.76 5.73
C GLU A 36 4.12 -9.29 6.43
N ASN A 37 3.26 -8.41 6.96
CA ASN A 37 2.00 -8.78 7.59
C ASN A 37 1.00 -9.37 6.59
N TRP A 38 0.98 -8.84 5.36
CA TRP A 38 0.15 -9.34 4.28
C TRP A 38 0.54 -10.76 3.88
N GLN A 39 1.83 -10.98 3.62
CA GLN A 39 2.38 -12.26 3.20
C GLN A 39 2.21 -13.32 4.30
N SER A 40 2.50 -12.98 5.55
CA SER A 40 2.31 -13.88 6.70
C SER A 40 0.84 -14.14 7.05
N GLY A 41 -0.10 -13.37 6.49
CA GLY A 41 -1.52 -13.45 6.83
C GLY A 41 -1.89 -12.84 8.18
N LYS A 42 -0.92 -12.27 8.91
CA LYS A 42 -1.17 -11.62 10.22
C LYS A 42 -2.11 -10.43 10.11
N ASN A 43 -2.03 -9.68 9.02
CA ASN A 43 -2.97 -8.61 8.72
C ASN A 43 -3.07 -8.41 7.20
N ARG A 44 -4.24 -8.74 6.65
CA ARG A 44 -4.57 -8.58 5.24
C ARG A 44 -5.71 -7.58 4.99
N PHE A 45 -6.20 -6.91 6.02
CA PHE A 45 -7.31 -5.96 5.91
C PHE A 45 -8.47 -6.46 5.02
N ASN A 46 -8.75 -7.77 5.10
CA ASN A 46 -9.72 -8.48 4.26
C ASN A 46 -10.76 -9.22 5.12
N ALA A 47 -10.79 -8.96 6.42
CA ALA A 47 -11.87 -9.40 7.28
C ALA A 47 -13.14 -8.55 7.02
N PRO A 48 -14.34 -9.05 7.38
CA PRO A 48 -15.56 -8.27 7.24
C PRO A 48 -15.47 -6.90 7.91
N GLY A 49 -15.66 -5.83 7.13
CA GLY A 49 -15.58 -4.44 7.60
C GLY A 49 -14.18 -3.81 7.49
N GLU A 50 -13.16 -4.55 7.08
CA GLU A 50 -11.82 -4.03 6.82
C GLU A 50 -11.60 -3.76 5.33
N THR A 51 -10.83 -2.72 5.01
CA THR A 51 -10.34 -2.45 3.66
C THR A 51 -9.06 -1.63 3.75
N LEU A 52 -8.04 -2.03 2.98
CA LEU A 52 -6.84 -1.22 2.79
C LEU A 52 -7.10 -0.18 1.69
N LEU A 53 -6.92 1.09 2.03
CA LEU A 53 -7.08 2.23 1.12
C LEU A 53 -5.75 2.93 0.92
N ALA A 54 -5.47 3.40 -0.29
CA ALA A 54 -4.33 4.26 -0.59
C ALA A 54 -4.73 5.42 -1.51
N PRO A 55 -3.96 6.53 -1.49
CA PRO A 55 -4.03 7.53 -2.54
C PRO A 55 -3.92 6.87 -3.91
N SER A 56 -4.90 7.11 -4.78
CA SER A 56 -4.82 6.71 -6.18
C SER A 56 -4.46 7.93 -7.03
N SER A 57 -3.33 7.84 -7.72
CA SER A 57 -3.01 8.74 -8.83
C SER A 57 -3.39 8.03 -10.13
N THR A 58 -4.23 8.66 -10.95
CA THR A 58 -4.54 8.18 -12.32
C THR A 58 -3.29 8.23 -13.22
N THR A 59 -2.23 8.89 -12.76
CA THR A 59 -0.93 8.94 -13.43
C THR A 59 -0.10 7.74 -12.97
N SER A 60 0.23 6.86 -13.93
CA SER A 60 1.23 5.80 -13.75
C SER A 60 2.49 6.36 -13.08
N TRP A 61 2.95 5.66 -12.05
CA TRP A 61 4.18 5.94 -11.30
C TRP A 61 5.38 6.18 -12.21
#